data_AF-A0A4Q3LGE6-F1
#
_entry.id   AF-A0A4Q3LGE6-F1
#
_cell.length_a   1.000
_cell.length_b   1.000
_cell.length_c   1.000
_cell.angle_alpha   90.00
_cell.angle_beta   90.00
_cell.angle_gamma   90.00
#
_symmetry.space_group_name_H-M   'P 1'
#
loop_
_entity.id
_entity.type
_entity.pdbx_description
1 polymer ?
#
loop_
_entity_poly.entity_id
_entity_poly.type
_entity_poly.pdbx_seq_one_letter_code
_entity_poly.pdbx_strand_id
1 'polypeptide(L)'
;MGMFDLLLGKKPASAGKSRNSRSAGANSTQFVASQQLTQSSGSQHALRKDLLRVALRETLSRNGIPSGWVSAEMLRTSSTKREPGMHVRFLLQHWDPRLMLHGVALQQDFMNRLLALDPHAQAWMAGFSWQFALEDDSPCPGLPHPGSWTAPVVGAASEPMPIAPTTRPAGIIEGPAMLPKPMEEVRADLERLLAVRDQEPRRNGDGGDHFAPTRPAGL
;
A
#
# COMPACT_ATOMS: atom_id res chain seq x y z
N MET A 1 56.84 -26.67 -32.10
CA MET A 1 56.32 -25.37 -32.58
C MET A 1 57.15 -24.29 -31.90
N GLY A 2 58.26 -23.81 -32.48
CA GLY A 2 58.32 -22.77 -33.52
C GLY A 2 58.52 -21.39 -32.87
N MET A 3 59.69 -21.01 -32.32
CA MET A 3 60.81 -20.27 -32.95
C MET A 3 60.39 -19.23 -33.99
N PHE A 4 60.56 -17.92 -33.71
CA PHE A 4 61.34 -16.92 -34.48
C PHE A 4 61.10 -15.50 -33.93
N ASP A 5 62.08 -15.03 -33.16
CA ASP A 5 62.36 -13.62 -32.91
C ASP A 5 63.19 -13.05 -34.09
N LEU A 6 63.28 -11.72 -34.16
CA LEU A 6 64.07 -10.87 -35.07
C LEU A 6 63.62 -10.72 -36.53
N LEU A 7 63.17 -9.50 -36.88
CA LEU A 7 63.80 -8.77 -37.97
C LEU A 7 63.66 -7.25 -37.83
N LEU A 8 64.83 -6.63 -37.86
CA LEU A 8 65.17 -5.21 -37.78
C LEU A 8 64.42 -4.35 -38.81
N GLY A 9 64.18 -3.06 -38.50
CA GLY A 9 63.71 -2.14 -39.55
C GLY A 9 63.42 -0.67 -39.23
N LYS A 10 64.33 0.03 -38.54
CA LYS A 10 64.83 1.38 -38.91
C LYS A 10 63.86 2.40 -39.59
N LYS A 11 63.52 3.48 -38.86
CA LYS A 11 63.12 4.85 -39.35
C LYS A 11 64.22 5.47 -40.27
N PRO A 12 64.01 6.54 -41.11
CA PRO A 12 63.19 7.75 -40.84
C PRO A 12 62.54 8.55 -42.03
N ALA A 13 61.71 9.54 -41.64
CA ALA A 13 61.42 10.87 -42.19
C ALA A 13 60.87 11.10 -43.63
N SER A 14 59.70 11.77 -43.70
CA SER A 14 59.44 12.86 -44.66
C SER A 14 58.41 13.85 -44.09
N ALA A 15 58.66 15.13 -44.32
CA ALA A 15 57.98 16.29 -43.76
C ALA A 15 56.76 16.71 -44.59
N GLY A 16 55.69 17.14 -43.91
CA GLY A 16 54.52 17.78 -44.52
C GLY A 16 53.91 18.79 -43.54
N LYS A 17 54.20 20.07 -43.80
CA LYS A 17 53.77 21.26 -43.04
C LYS A 17 52.38 21.71 -43.51
N SER A 18 51.39 21.78 -42.62
CA SER A 18 50.25 22.70 -42.76
C SER A 18 49.56 22.86 -41.40
N ARG A 19 49.93 23.90 -40.64
CA ARG A 19 49.23 25.19 -40.48
C ARG A 19 47.94 25.09 -39.66
N ASN A 20 48.06 25.54 -38.41
CA ASN A 20 46.99 26.02 -37.54
C ASN A 20 45.95 26.84 -38.32
N SER A 21 44.70 26.39 -38.27
CA SER A 21 43.54 27.27 -38.24
C SER A 21 42.82 27.03 -36.92
N ARG A 22 43.05 27.95 -35.98
CA ARG A 22 42.14 28.19 -34.85
C ARG A 22 40.84 28.69 -35.47
N SER A 23 39.81 27.84 -35.58
CA SER A 23 38.44 28.32 -35.70
C SER A 23 37.87 28.45 -34.29
N ALA A 24 37.46 29.67 -33.99
CA ALA A 24 36.85 30.07 -32.73
C ALA A 24 35.59 29.25 -32.44
N GLY A 25 35.41 28.93 -31.16
CA GLY A 25 34.27 28.20 -30.63
C GLY A 25 32.94 28.83 -31.01
N ALA A 26 32.12 28.06 -31.71
CA ALA A 26 30.69 28.29 -31.84
C ALA A 26 29.97 27.31 -30.90
N ASN A 27 29.55 27.83 -29.74
CA ASN A 27 28.38 27.45 -28.96
C ASN A 27 28.10 25.95 -28.73
N SER A 28 28.80 25.35 -27.76
CA SER A 28 28.36 24.12 -27.08
C SER A 28 27.96 24.40 -25.62
N THR A 29 27.21 25.48 -25.39
CA THR A 29 26.60 25.78 -24.08
C THR A 29 25.27 25.04 -23.87
N GLN A 30 24.61 24.59 -24.94
CA GLN A 30 23.33 23.87 -24.83
C GLN A 30 23.48 22.42 -24.33
N PHE A 31 24.57 21.73 -24.67
CA PHE A 31 24.83 20.36 -24.19
C PHE A 31 25.30 20.32 -22.72
N VAL A 32 25.96 21.38 -22.25
CA VAL A 32 26.40 21.50 -20.85
C VAL A 32 25.21 21.81 -19.94
N ALA A 33 24.31 22.70 -20.35
CA ALA A 33 23.08 23.02 -19.60
C ALA A 33 22.18 21.79 -19.42
N SER A 34 22.01 20.97 -20.47
CA SER A 34 21.20 19.74 -20.41
C SER A 34 21.84 18.66 -19.51
N GLN A 35 23.17 18.59 -19.46
CA GLN A 35 23.90 17.71 -18.53
C GLN A 35 23.82 18.19 -17.07
N GLN A 36 23.83 19.50 -16.82
CA GLN A 36 23.72 20.06 -15.46
C GLN A 36 22.31 19.89 -14.86
N LEU A 37 21.25 19.98 -15.69
CA LEU A 37 19.87 19.72 -15.29
C LEU A 37 19.62 18.24 -14.93
N THR A 38 20.27 17.32 -15.63
CA THR A 38 20.15 15.88 -15.35
C THR A 38 20.97 15.44 -14.12
N GLN A 39 22.14 16.04 -13.89
CA GLN A 39 22.96 15.77 -12.69
C GLN A 39 22.33 16.32 -11.40
N SER A 40 21.73 17.52 -11.44
CA SER A 40 21.00 18.08 -10.29
C SER A 40 19.72 17.29 -9.97
N SER A 41 19.00 16.80 -10.98
CA SER A 41 17.85 15.91 -10.79
C SER A 41 18.24 14.54 -10.20
N GLY A 42 19.36 13.98 -10.63
CA GLY A 42 19.89 12.72 -10.10
C GLY A 42 20.31 12.80 -8.64
N SER A 43 21.01 13.88 -8.25
CA SER A 43 21.43 14.11 -6.86
C SER A 43 20.25 14.38 -5.93
N GLN A 44 19.25 15.16 -6.35
CA GLN A 44 18.03 15.37 -5.56
C GLN A 44 17.25 14.08 -5.34
N HIS A 45 17.18 13.22 -6.34
CA HIS A 45 16.52 11.92 -6.20
C HIS A 45 17.28 10.98 -5.23
N ALA A 46 18.61 10.98 -5.26
CA ALA A 46 19.41 10.22 -4.30
C ALA A 46 19.18 10.71 -2.87
N LEU A 47 19.20 12.02 -2.65
CA LEU A 47 18.91 12.64 -1.35
C LEU A 47 17.52 12.24 -0.84
N ARG A 48 16.48 12.34 -1.68
CA ARG A 48 15.12 11.95 -1.29
C ARG A 48 15.01 10.47 -0.95
N LYS A 49 15.70 9.59 -1.66
CA LYS A 49 15.75 8.16 -1.32
C LYS A 49 16.37 7.94 0.05
N ASP A 50 17.43 8.66 0.38
CA ASP A 50 18.08 8.53 1.68
C ASP A 50 17.20 9.09 2.80
N LEU A 51 16.50 10.20 2.56
CA LEU A 51 15.48 10.71 3.48
C LEU A 51 14.37 9.69 3.74
N LEU A 52 13.84 9.04 2.71
CA LEU A 52 12.84 7.97 2.89
C LEU A 52 13.37 6.82 3.73
N ARG A 53 14.62 6.39 3.50
CA ARG A 53 15.25 5.30 4.26
C ARG A 53 15.44 5.67 5.72
N VAL A 54 15.89 6.89 6.00
CA VAL A 54 16.06 7.39 7.37
C VAL A 54 14.70 7.50 8.07
N ALA A 55 13.72 8.12 7.42
CA ALA A 55 12.36 8.24 7.95
C ALA A 55 11.75 6.87 8.25
N LEU A 56 11.86 5.90 7.32
CA LEU A 56 11.36 4.54 7.54
C LEU A 56 12.07 3.87 8.70
N ARG A 57 13.41 3.89 8.73
CA ARG A 57 14.18 3.26 9.80
C ARG A 57 13.80 3.81 11.17
N GLU A 58 13.63 5.11 11.30
CA GLU A 58 13.19 5.74 12.55
C GLU A 58 11.75 5.38 12.91
N THR A 59 10.86 5.31 11.92
CA THR A 59 9.47 4.86 12.10
C THR A 59 9.45 3.44 12.66
N LEU A 60 10.14 2.50 12.02
CA LEU A 60 10.17 1.10 12.45
C LEU A 60 10.81 0.95 13.83
N SER A 61 11.95 1.62 14.06
CA SER A 61 12.67 1.56 15.33
C SER A 61 11.84 2.08 16.51
N ARG A 62 11.06 3.15 16.33
CA ARG A 62 10.25 3.72 17.42
C ARG A 62 8.98 2.94 17.71
N ASN A 63 8.44 2.25 16.72
CA ASN A 63 7.26 1.40 16.88
C ASN A 63 7.62 -0.05 17.24
N GLY A 64 8.90 -0.37 17.42
CA GLY A 64 9.38 -1.72 17.77
C GLY A 64 9.22 -2.74 16.64
N ILE A 65 9.14 -2.29 15.39
CA ILE A 65 9.00 -3.15 14.22
C ILE A 65 10.41 -3.51 13.70
N PRO A 66 10.72 -4.80 13.47
CA PRO A 66 11.98 -5.20 12.88
C PRO A 66 12.22 -4.57 11.50
N SER A 67 13.43 -4.04 11.27
CA SER A 67 13.77 -3.33 10.03
C SER A 67 13.75 -4.20 8.77
N GLY A 68 13.81 -5.53 8.93
CA GLY A 68 13.69 -6.48 7.83
C GLY A 68 12.25 -6.86 7.48
N TRP A 69 11.24 -6.30 8.15
CA TRP A 69 9.84 -6.61 7.84
C TRP A 69 9.24 -5.69 6.78
N VAL A 70 9.72 -4.45 6.71
CA VAL A 70 9.20 -3.43 5.80
C VAL A 70 10.36 -2.68 5.18
N SER A 71 10.37 -2.58 3.85
CA SER A 71 11.27 -1.69 3.12
C SER A 71 10.49 -0.63 2.33
N ALA A 72 11.16 0.46 1.93
CA ALA A 72 10.56 1.52 1.13
C ALA A 72 11.35 1.74 -0.16
N GLU A 73 10.63 1.78 -1.27
CA GLU A 73 11.13 2.09 -2.59
C GLU A 73 10.53 3.38 -3.13
N MET A 74 11.35 4.17 -3.82
CA MET A 74 10.91 5.35 -4.54
C MET A 74 10.72 5.01 -6.01
N LEU A 75 9.49 5.17 -6.50
CA LEU A 75 9.12 4.97 -7.89
C LEU A 75 8.88 6.33 -8.55
N ARG A 76 9.51 6.57 -9.70
CA ARG A 76 9.24 7.77 -10.50
C ARG A 76 7.95 7.56 -11.27
N THR A 77 6.94 8.40 -11.05
CA THR A 77 5.76 8.42 -11.91
C THR A 77 5.99 9.43 -13.04
N SER A 78 6.11 8.93 -14.27
CA SER A 78 6.13 9.76 -15.48
C SER A 78 4.80 9.53 -16.17
N SER A 79 3.76 10.25 -15.76
CA SER A 79 2.48 10.23 -16.46
C SER A 79 2.41 11.40 -17.42
N THR A 80 1.98 11.18 -18.66
CA THR A 80 1.82 12.24 -19.67
C THR A 80 0.71 13.25 -19.30
N LYS A 81 -0.18 12.89 -18.37
CA LYS A 81 -1.33 13.73 -17.95
C LYS A 81 -1.23 14.27 -16.53
N ARG A 82 -0.31 13.75 -15.70
CA ARG A 82 -0.19 14.12 -14.28
C ARG A 82 1.19 14.71 -14.05
N GLU A 83 1.28 15.68 -13.13
CA GLU A 83 2.57 16.22 -12.73
C GLU A 83 3.51 15.08 -12.31
N PRO A 84 4.78 15.08 -12.76
CA PRO A 84 5.73 14.04 -12.43
C PRO A 84 6.01 14.09 -10.92
N GLY A 85 5.50 13.08 -10.20
CA GLY A 85 5.68 12.93 -8.76
C GLY A 85 6.39 11.64 -8.40
N MET A 86 6.98 11.59 -7.21
CA MET A 86 7.58 10.38 -6.66
C MET A 86 6.52 9.60 -5.87
N HIS A 87 6.39 8.31 -6.16
CA HIS A 87 5.54 7.42 -5.38
C HIS A 87 6.40 6.64 -4.40
N VAL A 88 5.96 6.55 -3.14
CA VAL A 88 6.61 5.70 -2.14
C VAL A 88 5.89 4.36 -2.14
N ARG A 89 6.64 3.27 -2.30
CA ARG A 89 6.11 1.92 -2.20
C ARG A 89 6.68 1.24 -0.97
N PHE A 90 5.82 0.87 -0.02
CA PHE A 90 6.20 -0.03 1.06
C PHE A 90 6.19 -1.46 0.56
N LEU A 91 7.28 -2.19 0.78
CA LEU A 91 7.35 -3.62 0.53
C LEU A 91 7.32 -4.34 1.87
N LEU A 92 6.28 -5.13 2.07
CA LEU A 92 6.14 -6.00 3.22
C LEU A 92 6.87 -7.32 2.94
N GLN A 93 7.94 -7.58 3.68
CA GLN A 93 8.79 -8.76 3.55
C GLN A 93 8.42 -9.88 4.53
N HIS A 94 7.78 -9.52 5.64
CA HIS A 94 7.29 -10.45 6.66
C HIS A 94 5.83 -10.15 6.97
N TRP A 95 5.01 -11.20 7.08
CA TRP A 95 3.61 -11.03 7.42
C TRP A 95 3.38 -11.15 8.93
N ASP A 96 2.94 -10.06 9.54
CA ASP A 96 2.40 -10.03 10.90
C ASP A 96 1.01 -9.36 10.86
N PRO A 97 -0.05 -9.98 11.41
CA PRO A 97 -1.40 -9.39 11.40
C PRO A 97 -1.48 -7.98 12.01
N ARG A 98 -0.62 -7.67 13.00
CA ARG A 98 -0.57 -6.36 13.64
C ARG A 98 -0.11 -5.27 12.67
N LEU A 99 0.78 -5.60 11.72
CA LEU A 99 1.20 -4.66 10.68
C LEU A 99 0.04 -4.28 9.77
N MET A 100 -0.85 -5.22 9.46
CA MET A 100 -2.02 -4.94 8.62
C MET A 100 -3.07 -4.14 9.38
N LEU A 101 -3.32 -4.51 10.64
CA LEU A 101 -4.23 -3.77 11.50
C LEU A 101 -3.78 -2.31 11.71
N HIS A 102 -2.47 -2.08 11.81
CA HIS A 102 -1.88 -0.77 12.05
C HIS A 102 -1.23 -0.12 10.82
N GLY A 103 -1.49 -0.63 9.61
CA GLY A 103 -0.82 -0.17 8.40
C GLY A 103 -1.04 1.32 8.12
N VAL A 104 -2.26 1.81 8.36
CA VAL A 104 -2.60 3.24 8.22
C VAL A 104 -1.82 4.09 9.23
N ALA A 105 -1.75 3.65 10.49
CA ALA A 105 -1.01 4.36 11.53
C ALA A 105 0.50 4.38 11.22
N LEU A 106 1.05 3.28 10.71
CA LEU A 106 2.44 3.21 10.28
C LEU A 106 2.74 4.21 9.14
N GLN A 107 1.86 4.28 8.14
CA GLN A 107 1.99 5.23 7.04
C GLN A 107 1.91 6.68 7.52
N GLN A 108 1.04 6.98 8.48
CA GLN A 108 0.91 8.31 9.07
C GLN A 108 2.15 8.70 9.88
N ASP A 109 2.67 7.82 10.74
CA ASP A 109 3.88 8.08 11.52
C ASP A 109 5.10 8.26 10.60
N PHE A 110 5.20 7.45 9.55
CA PHE A 110 6.19 7.64 8.50
C PHE A 110 6.10 9.03 7.84
N MET A 111 4.90 9.43 7.44
CA MET A 111 4.69 10.74 6.81
C MET A 111 5.08 11.88 7.75
N ASN A 112 4.66 11.81 9.01
CA ASN A 112 4.98 12.84 10.00
C ASN A 112 6.50 12.99 10.18
N ARG A 113 7.24 11.88 10.21
CA ARG A 113 8.71 11.89 10.30
C ARG A 113 9.35 12.40 9.03
N LEU A 114 8.85 12.02 7.87
CA LEU A 114 9.36 12.52 6.61
C LEU A 114 9.18 14.04 6.51
N LEU A 115 8.03 14.57 6.93
CA LEU A 115 7.77 16.01 6.95
C LEU A 115 8.63 16.75 7.98
N ALA A 116 9.00 16.08 9.09
CA ALA A 116 9.94 16.64 10.05
C ALA A 116 11.37 16.74 9.48
N LEU A 117 11.76 15.83 8.59
CA LEU A 117 13.07 15.84 7.92
C LEU A 117 13.09 16.75 6.68
N ASP A 118 12.01 16.78 5.90
CA ASP A 118 11.82 17.61 4.72
C ASP A 118 10.39 18.19 4.67
N PRO A 119 10.21 19.46 5.07
CA PRO A 119 8.90 20.13 5.01
C PRO A 119 8.32 20.24 3.60
N HIS A 120 9.14 20.13 2.55
CA HIS A 120 8.71 20.17 1.16
C HIS A 120 8.37 18.79 0.59
N ALA A 121 8.33 17.74 1.42
CA ALA A 121 8.02 16.38 0.99
C ALA A 121 6.68 16.25 0.23
N GLN A 122 5.67 17.03 0.62
CA GLN A 122 4.37 17.06 -0.06
C GLN A 122 4.45 17.56 -1.50
N ALA A 123 5.42 18.40 -1.83
CA ALA A 123 5.55 18.98 -3.17
C ALA A 123 6.10 18.00 -4.20
N TRP A 124 6.83 16.97 -3.76
CA TRP A 124 7.44 15.99 -4.66
C TRP A 124 6.86 14.58 -4.53
N MET A 125 6.06 14.30 -3.50
CA MET A 125 5.43 13.00 -3.30
C MET A 125 4.01 12.96 -3.89
N ALA A 126 3.72 11.95 -4.70
CA ALA A 126 2.41 11.73 -5.30
C ALA A 126 1.48 10.82 -4.47
N GLY A 127 2.05 9.93 -3.64
CA GLY A 127 1.27 8.99 -2.84
C GLY A 127 2.05 7.78 -2.34
N PHE A 128 1.31 6.85 -1.72
CA PHE A 128 1.80 5.59 -1.17
C PHE A 128 1.17 4.39 -1.84
N SER A 129 1.96 3.33 -2.00
CA SER A 129 1.48 1.99 -2.35
C SER A 129 2.04 0.98 -1.36
N TRP A 130 1.30 -0.11 -1.21
CA TRP A 130 1.71 -1.27 -0.47
C TRP A 130 1.88 -2.44 -1.43
N GLN A 131 3.00 -3.14 -1.30
CA GLN A 131 3.27 -4.36 -2.02
C GLN A 131 3.68 -5.43 -1.01
N PHE A 132 3.15 -6.64 -1.20
CA PHE A 132 3.52 -7.80 -0.42
C PHE A 132 4.59 -8.56 -1.20
N ALA A 133 5.82 -8.57 -0.67
CA ALA A 133 6.98 -9.25 -1.22
C ALA A 133 7.53 -10.19 -0.14
N LEU A 134 6.68 -11.11 0.31
CA LEU A 134 6.97 -12.05 1.38
C LEU A 134 8.04 -13.04 0.89
N GLU A 135 9.22 -13.00 1.51
CA GLU A 135 10.34 -13.90 1.19
C GLU A 135 10.33 -15.15 2.09
N ASP A 136 9.45 -15.19 3.08
CA ASP A 136 9.36 -16.23 4.09
C ASP A 136 8.03 -17.01 4.03
N ASP A 137 7.99 -18.14 4.74
CA ASP A 137 6.81 -18.98 4.89
C ASP A 137 5.81 -18.38 5.91
N SER A 138 5.67 -17.05 5.95
CA SER A 138 4.78 -16.41 6.92
C SER A 138 3.33 -16.87 6.73
N PRO A 139 2.63 -17.29 7.80
CA PRO A 139 1.27 -17.80 7.72
C PRO A 139 0.29 -16.66 7.46
N CYS A 140 -0.01 -16.42 6.18
CA CYS A 140 -1.04 -15.48 5.77
C CYS A 140 -2.42 -16.11 5.99
N PRO A 141 -3.36 -15.43 6.67
CA PRO A 141 -4.71 -15.94 6.83
C PRO A 141 -5.39 -16.05 5.46
N GLY A 142 -6.18 -17.11 5.29
CA GLY A 142 -7.06 -17.24 4.12
C GLY A 142 -8.10 -16.13 4.08
N LEU A 143 -8.65 -15.87 2.89
CA LEU A 143 -9.75 -14.93 2.75
C LEU A 143 -10.94 -15.40 3.61
N PRO A 144 -11.57 -14.50 4.38
CA PRO A 144 -12.75 -14.86 5.12
C PRO A 144 -13.92 -15.12 4.17
N HIS A 145 -14.95 -15.78 4.67
CA HIS A 145 -16.17 -16.02 3.91
C HIS A 145 -16.74 -14.69 3.35
N PRO A 146 -17.16 -14.59 2.08
CA PRO A 146 -17.60 -13.31 1.50
C PRO A 146 -18.69 -12.58 2.29
N GLY A 147 -19.59 -13.31 2.96
CA GLY A 147 -20.62 -12.71 3.82
C GLY A 147 -20.07 -11.99 5.06
N SER A 148 -18.82 -12.23 5.47
CA SER A 148 -18.23 -11.60 6.66
C SER A 148 -17.83 -10.13 6.43
N TRP A 149 -17.65 -9.69 5.18
CA TRP A 149 -17.25 -8.31 4.88
C TRP A 149 -18.34 -7.28 5.18
N THR A 150 -19.61 -7.71 5.09
CA THR A 150 -20.79 -6.85 5.28
C THR A 150 -21.62 -7.27 6.49
N ALA A 151 -21.28 -8.38 7.14
CA ALA A 151 -21.95 -8.81 8.36
C ALA A 151 -21.80 -7.74 9.45
N PRO A 152 -22.87 -7.35 10.15
CA PRO A 152 -22.77 -6.48 11.30
C PRO A 152 -21.86 -7.13 12.34
N VAL A 153 -20.80 -6.43 12.77
CA VAL A 153 -19.91 -6.89 13.83
C VAL A 153 -20.70 -6.93 15.13
N VAL A 154 -21.20 -8.10 15.51
CA VAL A 154 -21.82 -8.33 16.82
C VAL A 154 -20.71 -8.43 17.86
N GLY A 155 -20.31 -7.27 18.39
CA GLY A 155 -19.63 -7.09 19.68
C GLY A 155 -18.44 -8.00 19.99
N ALA A 156 -17.25 -7.63 19.53
CA ALA A 156 -16.01 -8.04 20.18
C ALA A 156 -15.80 -7.21 21.46
N ALA A 157 -16.55 -7.54 22.51
CA ALA A 157 -16.29 -7.10 23.88
C ALA A 157 -15.94 -8.33 24.73
N SER A 158 -14.79 -8.93 24.43
CA SER A 158 -14.16 -9.91 25.33
C SER A 158 -13.23 -9.14 26.26
N GLU A 159 -13.77 -8.55 27.33
CA GLU A 159 -12.97 -8.34 28.53
C GLU A 159 -12.91 -9.67 29.30
N PRO A 160 -11.72 -10.18 29.65
CA PRO A 160 -11.61 -11.32 30.55
C PRO A 160 -12.13 -10.90 31.92
N MET A 161 -13.22 -11.51 32.38
CA MET A 161 -13.65 -11.42 33.78
C MET A 161 -12.48 -11.81 34.70
N PRO A 162 -12.06 -10.96 35.64
CA PRO A 162 -11.21 -11.42 36.72
C PRO A 162 -12.03 -12.36 37.61
N ILE A 163 -11.54 -13.60 37.71
CA ILE A 163 -12.01 -14.58 38.69
C ILE A 163 -11.64 -14.02 40.07
N ALA A 164 -12.63 -13.60 40.86
CA ALA A 164 -12.46 -13.34 42.28
C ALA A 164 -13.57 -14.06 43.05
N PRO A 165 -13.24 -14.93 44.03
CA PRO A 165 -14.25 -15.56 44.87
C PRO A 165 -14.67 -14.53 45.93
N THR A 166 -15.90 -14.06 45.87
CA THR A 166 -16.48 -13.30 46.99
C THR A 166 -17.77 -13.96 47.46
N THR A 167 -17.74 -14.34 48.72
CA THR A 167 -18.86 -14.85 49.50
C THR A 167 -19.99 -13.79 49.51
N ARG A 168 -21.20 -14.27 49.22
CA ARG A 168 -22.56 -13.65 49.32
C ARG A 168 -22.78 -12.77 50.58
N PRO A 169 -23.89 -11.98 50.71
CA PRO A 169 -25.19 -12.12 50.00
C PRO A 169 -25.94 -10.83 49.54
N ALA A 170 -26.87 -11.07 48.59
CA ALA A 170 -28.18 -10.43 48.36
C ALA A 170 -28.30 -8.88 48.31
N GLY A 171 -28.56 -8.37 47.10
CA GLY A 171 -29.04 -7.01 46.84
C GLY A 171 -29.39 -6.81 45.36
N ILE A 172 -30.64 -7.16 45.02
CA ILE A 172 -31.47 -6.80 43.86
C ILE A 172 -30.81 -5.93 42.75
N ILE A 173 -30.68 -6.50 41.55
CA ILE A 173 -30.43 -5.78 40.28
C ILE A 173 -31.76 -5.75 39.51
N GLU A 174 -32.39 -4.58 39.39
CA GLU A 174 -33.51 -4.36 38.47
C GLU A 174 -33.03 -3.60 37.22
N GLY A 175 -32.83 -4.36 36.15
CA GLY A 175 -32.76 -3.91 34.77
C GLY A 175 -33.30 -5.04 33.90
N PRO A 176 -34.13 -4.78 32.88
CA PRO A 176 -35.04 -5.78 32.33
C PRO A 176 -34.26 -6.91 31.63
N ALA A 177 -34.17 -8.05 32.30
CA ALA A 177 -33.78 -9.30 31.68
C ALA A 177 -34.86 -9.65 30.64
N MET A 178 -34.45 -9.79 29.36
CA MET A 178 -35.25 -10.54 28.41
C MET A 178 -35.32 -11.99 28.91
N LEU A 179 -36.43 -12.34 29.54
CA LEU A 179 -36.81 -13.73 29.77
C LEU A 179 -36.81 -14.41 28.39
N PRO A 180 -36.20 -15.60 28.23
CA PRO A 180 -36.40 -16.38 27.03
C PRO A 180 -37.89 -16.70 26.95
N LYS A 181 -38.60 -16.07 25.99
CA LYS A 181 -40.01 -16.38 25.75
C LYS A 181 -40.11 -17.90 25.51
N PRO A 182 -41.09 -18.59 26.12
CA PRO A 182 -41.27 -20.02 25.88
C PRO A 182 -41.44 -20.23 24.38
N MET A 183 -40.88 -21.33 23.86
CA MET A 183 -40.80 -21.62 22.42
C MET A 183 -42.19 -21.57 21.73
N GLU A 184 -43.26 -21.85 22.48
CA GLU A 184 -44.65 -21.71 22.06
C GLU A 184 -45.05 -20.25 21.74
N GLU A 185 -44.64 -19.27 22.56
CA GLU A 185 -44.91 -17.85 22.27
C GLU A 185 -44.13 -17.36 21.06
N VAL A 186 -42.88 -17.83 20.90
CA VAL A 186 -42.04 -17.49 19.74
C VAL A 186 -42.65 -18.09 18.47
N ARG A 187 -43.16 -19.32 18.55
CA ARG A 187 -43.85 -19.97 17.43
C ARG A 187 -45.14 -19.26 17.07
N ALA A 188 -45.97 -18.89 18.05
CA ALA A 188 -47.20 -18.15 17.82
C ALA A 188 -46.94 -16.77 17.18
N ASP A 189 -45.86 -16.08 17.59
CA ASP A 189 -45.48 -14.79 17.03
C ASP A 189 -44.96 -14.93 15.58
N LEU A 190 -44.21 -15.99 15.29
CA LEU A 190 -43.76 -16.33 13.92
C LEU A 190 -44.93 -16.67 13.00
N GLU A 191 -45.89 -17.47 13.46
CA GLU A 191 -47.10 -17.81 12.69
C GLU A 191 -47.93 -16.55 12.39
N ARG A 192 -48.00 -15.62 13.35
CA ARG A 192 -48.66 -14.33 13.14
C ARG A 192 -47.97 -13.48 12.07
N LEU A 193 -46.63 -13.41 12.09
CA LEU A 193 -45.87 -12.65 11.10
C LEU A 193 -45.96 -13.25 9.69
N LEU A 194 -45.96 -14.58 9.59
CA LEU A 194 -46.14 -15.28 8.32
C LEU A 194 -47.56 -15.08 7.75
N ALA A 195 -48.58 -15.10 8.60
CA ALA A 195 -49.95 -14.82 8.19
C ALA A 195 -50.16 -13.37 7.68
N VAL A 196 -49.40 -12.40 8.20
CA VAL A 196 -49.40 -11.02 7.68
C VAL A 196 -48.74 -10.96 6.31
N ARG A 197 -47.59 -11.64 6.13
CA ARG A 197 -46.89 -11.70 4.84
C ARG A 197 -47.75 -12.35 3.75
N ASP A 198 -48.50 -13.39 4.08
CA ASP A 198 -49.35 -14.09 3.11
C ASP A 198 -50.64 -13.31 2.73
N GLN A 199 -50.97 -12.25 3.47
CA GLN A 199 -52.05 -11.30 3.13
C GLN A 199 -51.60 -10.17 2.20
N GLU A 200 -50.30 -9.83 2.16
CA GLU A 200 -49.72 -8.82 1.27
C GLU A 200 -49.69 -9.16 -0.24
N PRO A 201 -49.51 -10.42 -0.72
CA PRO A 201 -49.45 -10.71 -2.16
C PRO A 201 -50.79 -10.54 -2.89
N ARG A 202 -51.89 -10.27 -2.15
CA ARG A 202 -53.20 -9.99 -2.76
C ARG A 202 -53.58 -8.51 -2.76
N ARG A 203 -52.78 -7.64 -2.14
CA ARG A 203 -53.06 -6.18 -2.10
C ARG A 203 -52.23 -5.38 -3.10
N ASN A 204 -51.06 -5.87 -3.52
CA ASN A 204 -50.25 -5.28 -4.59
C ASN A 204 -50.42 -6.03 -5.92
N GLY A 205 -51.67 -6.21 -6.34
CA GLY A 205 -51.99 -6.54 -7.73
C GLY A 205 -52.06 -5.27 -8.58
N ASP A 206 -50.94 -4.56 -8.76
CA ASP A 206 -50.76 -3.65 -9.91
C ASP A 206 -49.28 -3.23 -10.07
N GLY A 207 -48.76 -3.41 -11.28
CA GLY A 207 -47.57 -2.70 -11.77
C GLY A 207 -46.20 -3.37 -11.68
N GLY A 208 -45.79 -4.06 -12.75
CA GLY A 208 -44.41 -3.95 -13.25
C GLY A 208 -43.56 -5.22 -13.34
N ASP A 209 -43.92 -6.13 -14.25
CA ASP A 209 -42.99 -7.08 -14.85
C ASP A 209 -41.86 -6.32 -15.57
N HIS A 210 -40.68 -6.24 -14.96
CA HIS A 210 -39.48 -5.69 -15.61
C HIS A 210 -38.21 -6.47 -15.26
N PHE A 211 -38.28 -7.80 -15.32
CA PHE A 211 -37.08 -8.64 -15.39
C PHE A 211 -37.05 -9.38 -16.73
N ALA A 212 -36.54 -8.71 -17.76
CA ALA A 212 -36.33 -9.36 -19.05
C ALA A 212 -35.05 -10.23 -18.99
N PRO A 213 -35.11 -11.50 -19.47
CA PRO A 213 -33.94 -12.38 -19.49
C PRO A 213 -32.88 -11.88 -20.49
N THR A 214 -31.63 -11.79 -20.03
CA THR A 214 -30.46 -11.34 -20.81
C THR A 214 -30.20 -12.30 -21.96
N ARG A 215 -30.34 -11.83 -23.20
CA ARG A 215 -29.93 -12.59 -24.40
C ARG A 215 -28.47 -12.30 -24.74
N PRO A 216 -27.66 -13.30 -25.11
CA PRO A 216 -26.28 -13.09 -25.52
C PRO A 216 -26.23 -12.34 -26.86
N ALA A 217 -25.34 -11.36 -26.96
CA ALA A 217 -25.08 -10.61 -28.19
C ALA A 217 -24.49 -11.56 -29.25
N GLY A 218 -25.12 -11.59 -30.44
CA GLY A 218 -24.71 -12.42 -31.57
C GLY A 218 -23.39 -11.96 -32.21
N LEU A 219 -22.77 -12.94 -32.87
CA LEU A 219 -21.54 -12.90 -33.70
C LEU A 219 -21.51 -11.77 -34.73
#